data_AF-A0A401P7P3-F1
#
_entry.id   AF-A0A401P7P3-F1
#
_cell.length_a   1.000
_cell.length_b   1.000
_cell.length_c   1.000
_cell.angle_alpha   90.00
_cell.angle_beta   90.00
_cell.angle_gamma   90.00
#
_symmetry.space_group_name_H-M   'P 1'
#
loop_
_entity.id
_entity.type
_entity.pdbx_description
1 polymer ?
#
loop_
_entity_poly.entity_id
_entity_poly.type
_entity_poly.pdbx_seq_one_letter_code
_entity_poly.pdbx_strand_id
1 'polypeptide(L)'
;MMAAAPIQQNGTHTGLPIDLDPPDSRKRPLEAPPEAGNTKRTNTGEDGQYFLKVLIPSYAAGSIIGKGGQTIVQLQKETAATIKLSKSKDFYPGTTERVCLIQGTVEALNAVHSFVAEKIREMPQNMAKTEPVSILQPQTTVNPDRIK
;
A
#
# COMPACT_ATOMS: atom_id res chain seq x y z
N MET A 1 6.81 -28.14 -86.00
CA MET A 1 5.57 -28.84 -85.58
C MET A 1 5.41 -28.56 -84.08
N MET A 2 4.63 -27.53 -83.73
CA MET A 2 3.30 -27.60 -83.07
C MET A 2 3.33 -28.41 -81.76
N ALA A 3 2.83 -27.99 -80.58
CA ALA A 3 2.25 -26.77 -80.04
C ALA A 3 2.11 -27.00 -78.50
N ALA A 4 2.23 -25.97 -77.66
CA ALA A 4 1.59 -25.90 -76.33
C ALA A 4 1.64 -24.47 -75.78
N ALA A 5 0.47 -23.94 -75.45
CA ALA A 5 0.19 -22.58 -74.97
C ALA A 5 0.22 -22.50 -73.42
N PRO A 6 0.11 -21.31 -72.79
CA PRO A 6 0.72 -20.97 -71.50
C PRO A 6 -0.22 -21.08 -70.30
N ILE A 7 0.32 -21.20 -69.08
CA ILE A 7 -0.41 -20.95 -67.82
C ILE A 7 0.44 -20.08 -66.89
N GLN A 8 -0.06 -18.86 -66.70
CA GLN A 8 0.32 -17.87 -65.70
C GLN A 8 0.00 -18.40 -64.30
N GLN A 9 0.96 -18.42 -63.37
CA GLN A 9 0.65 -18.49 -61.94
C GLN A 9 0.76 -17.10 -61.33
N ASN A 10 -0.39 -16.59 -60.90
CA ASN A 10 -0.51 -15.42 -60.02
C ASN A 10 -0.05 -15.80 -58.61
N GLY A 11 1.02 -15.17 -58.13
CA GLY A 11 1.39 -15.13 -56.71
C GLY A 11 1.14 -13.73 -56.17
N THR A 12 -0.05 -13.52 -55.63
CA THR A 12 -0.55 -12.28 -55.03
C THR A 12 0.18 -11.89 -53.74
N HIS A 13 0.60 -10.62 -53.71
CA HIS A 13 0.66 -9.68 -52.59
C HIS A 13 0.08 -10.16 -51.24
N THR A 14 0.91 -10.21 -50.19
CA THR A 14 0.45 -10.18 -48.79
C THR A 14 0.97 -8.92 -48.10
N GLY A 15 0.30 -7.81 -48.37
CA GLY A 15 0.34 -6.62 -47.53
C GLY A 15 -0.46 -6.81 -46.24
N LEU A 16 0.10 -6.28 -45.16
CA LEU A 16 -0.48 -5.73 -43.92
C LEU A 16 -1.93 -6.13 -43.56
N PRO A 17 -2.17 -6.76 -42.38
CA PRO A 17 -3.51 -6.86 -41.82
C PRO A 17 -3.97 -5.52 -41.25
N ILE A 18 -4.95 -4.96 -41.95
CA ILE A 18 -6.06 -4.09 -41.57
C ILE A 18 -6.31 -3.99 -40.05
N ASP A 19 -6.16 -2.78 -39.53
CA ASP A 19 -6.64 -2.33 -38.22
C ASP A 19 -8.18 -2.32 -38.24
N LEU A 20 -8.82 -3.18 -37.44
CA LEU A 20 -10.25 -3.11 -37.14
C LEU A 20 -10.40 -2.99 -35.62
N ASP A 21 -10.64 -1.77 -35.15
CA ASP A 21 -11.18 -1.48 -33.83
C ASP A 21 -12.45 -2.33 -33.57
N PRO A 22 -12.54 -3.08 -32.45
CA PRO A 22 -13.78 -3.74 -32.07
C PRO A 22 -14.81 -2.70 -31.57
N PRO A 23 -16.09 -2.85 -31.95
CA PRO A 23 -17.13 -1.89 -31.58
C PRO A 23 -17.47 -1.97 -30.09
N ASP A 24 -17.46 -0.81 -29.46
CA ASP A 24 -18.19 -0.51 -28.23
C ASP A 24 -19.69 -0.80 -28.46
N SER A 25 -20.21 -1.87 -27.84
CA SER A 25 -21.64 -2.09 -27.51
C SER A 25 -21.93 -3.57 -27.19
N ARG A 26 -21.62 -4.02 -25.97
CA ARG A 26 -22.39 -5.12 -25.36
C ARG A 26 -23.37 -4.53 -24.35
N LYS A 27 -24.52 -4.15 -24.90
CA LYS A 27 -25.73 -3.76 -24.18
C LYS A 27 -26.01 -4.80 -23.08
N ARG A 28 -25.91 -4.37 -21.82
CA ARG A 28 -26.44 -5.08 -20.65
C ARG A 28 -27.96 -5.23 -20.86
N PRO A 29 -28.54 -6.44 -20.87
CA PRO A 29 -30.00 -6.58 -20.89
C PRO A 29 -30.60 -5.91 -19.65
N LEU A 30 -31.59 -5.05 -19.87
CA LEU A 30 -32.41 -4.40 -18.85
C LEU A 30 -33.74 -5.15 -18.74
N GLU A 31 -34.26 -5.28 -17.50
CA GLU A 31 -35.57 -5.76 -17.01
C GLU A 31 -35.43 -7.01 -16.08
N ALA A 32 -35.90 -7.10 -14.83
CA ALA A 32 -36.60 -6.21 -13.86
C ALA A 32 -36.45 -6.86 -12.43
N PRO A 33 -36.86 -6.23 -11.31
CA PRO A 33 -36.30 -6.45 -9.96
C PRO A 33 -36.98 -7.58 -9.15
N PRO A 34 -36.27 -8.20 -8.20
CA PRO A 34 -36.78 -8.17 -6.82
C PRO A 34 -35.70 -7.99 -5.74
N GLU A 35 -36.19 -7.48 -4.61
CA GLU A 35 -35.60 -7.50 -3.28
C GLU A 35 -34.46 -6.51 -2.99
N ALA A 36 -34.80 -5.56 -2.12
CA ALA A 36 -33.87 -4.70 -1.40
C ALA A 36 -32.96 -5.55 -0.48
N GLY A 37 -32.00 -6.23 -1.09
CA GLY A 37 -30.87 -6.81 -0.38
C GLY A 37 -29.98 -5.68 0.12
N ASN A 38 -30.16 -5.31 1.38
CA ASN A 38 -29.25 -4.48 2.15
C ASN A 38 -27.79 -4.89 1.88
N THR A 39 -27.07 -4.16 1.03
CA THR A 39 -25.64 -4.40 0.73
C THR A 39 -24.73 -3.94 1.86
N LYS A 40 -25.20 -4.02 3.12
CA LYS A 40 -24.30 -4.21 4.25
C LYS A 40 -23.73 -5.62 4.14
N ARG A 41 -22.70 -5.79 3.32
CA ARG A 41 -21.71 -6.85 3.54
C ARG A 41 -21.01 -6.52 4.85
N THR A 42 -21.67 -6.77 5.99
CA THR A 42 -20.95 -6.93 7.24
C THR A 42 -20.14 -8.20 7.04
N ASN A 43 -18.84 -8.02 6.82
CA ASN A 43 -17.85 -9.08 6.75
C ASN A 43 -17.69 -9.71 8.15
N THR A 44 -18.77 -10.25 8.71
CA THR A 44 -18.70 -11.26 9.75
C THR A 44 -18.36 -12.54 9.01
N GLY A 45 -17.06 -12.73 8.76
CA GLY A 45 -16.55 -13.97 8.21
C GLY A 45 -17.07 -15.12 9.07
N GLU A 46 -17.59 -16.15 8.40
CA GLU A 46 -18.18 -17.34 9.03
C GLU A 46 -17.19 -18.05 9.97
N ASP A 47 -15.90 -17.70 9.88
CA ASP A 47 -14.77 -18.19 10.67
C ASP A 47 -14.41 -17.35 11.92
N GLY A 48 -15.17 -16.29 12.24
CA GLY A 48 -14.90 -15.44 13.41
C GLY A 48 -13.58 -14.65 13.34
N GLN A 49 -13.04 -14.47 12.13
CA GLN A 49 -11.80 -13.74 11.87
C GLN A 49 -12.10 -12.30 11.43
N TYR A 50 -11.43 -11.36 12.08
CA TYR A 50 -11.58 -9.92 11.85
C TYR A 50 -10.24 -9.27 11.56
N PHE A 51 -10.27 -8.09 10.95
CA PHE A 51 -9.09 -7.29 10.65
C PHE A 51 -9.15 -5.95 11.38
N LEU A 52 -8.03 -5.54 11.96
CA LEU A 52 -7.83 -4.23 12.56
C LEU A 52 -6.58 -3.58 11.96
N LYS A 53 -6.71 -2.32 11.53
CA LYS A 53 -5.59 -1.48 11.09
C LYS A 53 -5.35 -0.39 12.13
N VAL A 54 -4.13 -0.33 12.66
CA VAL A 54 -3.71 0.66 13.66
C VAL A 54 -2.57 1.48 13.09
N LEU A 55 -2.63 2.80 13.23
CA LEU A 55 -1.52 3.69 12.91
C LEU A 55 -0.55 3.74 14.09
N ILE A 56 0.73 3.53 13.79
CA ILE A 56 1.80 3.38 14.78
C ILE A 56 2.84 4.47 14.54
N PRO A 57 3.10 5.34 15.53
CA PRO A 57 4.23 6.25 15.49
C PRO A 57 5.55 5.51 15.29
N SER A 58 6.43 6.06 14.46
CA SER A 58 7.70 5.41 14.11
C SER A 58 8.58 5.08 15.32
N TYR A 59 8.51 5.88 16.39
CA TYR A 59 9.28 5.65 17.62
C TYR A 59 8.83 4.38 18.39
N ALA A 60 7.53 4.05 18.36
CA ALA A 60 6.96 2.92 19.08
C ALA A 60 7.12 1.60 18.32
N ALA A 61 7.26 1.66 16.99
CA ALA A 61 7.35 0.48 16.15
C ALA A 61 8.51 -0.46 16.55
N GLY A 62 9.65 0.09 16.99
CA GLY A 62 10.80 -0.70 17.41
C GLY A 62 10.53 -1.54 18.67
N SER A 63 9.83 -0.99 19.65
CA SER A 63 9.49 -1.69 20.90
C SER A 63 8.38 -2.73 20.70
N ILE A 64 7.48 -2.50 19.74
CA ILE A 64 6.46 -3.48 19.33
C ILE A 64 7.11 -4.70 18.64
N ILE A 65 8.06 -4.47 17.72
CA ILE A 65 8.77 -5.56 17.03
C ILE A 65 9.67 -6.33 18.00
N GLY A 66 10.42 -5.61 18.84
CA GLY A 66 11.41 -6.19 19.75
C GLY A 66 12.71 -6.61 19.07
N LYS A 67 13.71 -6.97 19.89
CA LYS A 67 15.04 -7.39 19.42
C LYS A 67 14.94 -8.68 18.60
N GLY A 68 15.32 -8.62 17.32
CA GLY A 68 15.22 -9.76 16.41
C GLY A 68 13.79 -10.21 16.11
N GLY A 69 12.78 -9.36 16.36
CA GLY A 69 11.37 -9.72 16.14
C GLY A 69 10.76 -10.61 17.23
N GLN A 70 11.47 -10.88 18.32
CA GLN A 70 11.00 -11.81 19.36
C GLN A 70 9.69 -11.37 19.99
N THR A 71 9.50 -10.07 20.25
CA THR A 71 8.31 -9.55 20.91
C THR A 71 7.07 -9.71 20.05
N ILE A 72 7.13 -9.31 18.77
CA ILE A 72 5.99 -9.45 17.86
C ILE A 72 5.69 -10.93 17.53
N VAL A 73 6.70 -11.80 17.50
CA VAL A 73 6.49 -13.25 17.31
C VAL A 73 5.82 -13.87 18.53
N GLN A 74 6.28 -13.52 19.74
CA GLN A 74 5.67 -13.99 20.98
C GLN A 74 4.22 -13.52 21.09
N LEU A 75 3.95 -12.26 20.79
CA LEU A 75 2.60 -11.69 20.82
C LEU A 75 1.65 -12.41 19.85
N GLN A 76 2.11 -12.73 18.64
CA GLN A 76 1.34 -13.54 17.68
C GLN A 76 1.05 -14.95 18.21
N LYS A 77 2.04 -15.59 18.86
CA LYS A 77 1.89 -16.93 19.44
C LYS A 77 0.88 -16.95 20.60
N GLU A 78 0.93 -15.95 21.48
CA GLU A 78 0.05 -15.87 22.65
C GLU A 78 -1.40 -15.54 22.28
N THR A 79 -1.59 -14.67 21.30
CA THR A 79 -2.93 -14.21 20.89
C THR A 79 -3.54 -15.02 19.74
N ALA A 80 -2.76 -15.91 19.12
CA ALA A 80 -3.08 -16.56 17.85
C ALA A 80 -3.45 -15.57 16.71
N ALA A 81 -3.11 -14.28 16.86
CA ALA A 81 -3.30 -13.27 15.83
C ALA A 81 -2.14 -13.29 14.82
N THR A 82 -2.42 -12.91 13.58
CA THR A 82 -1.39 -12.54 12.60
C THR A 82 -1.17 -11.04 12.66
N ILE A 83 0.08 -10.60 12.85
CA ILE A 83 0.44 -9.19 12.97
C ILE A 83 1.46 -8.83 11.90
N LYS A 84 1.17 -7.81 11.08
CA LYS A 84 2.06 -7.29 10.04
C LYS A 84 2.22 -5.79 10.19
N LEU A 85 3.47 -5.33 10.30
CA LEU A 85 3.80 -3.91 10.36
C LEU A 85 4.42 -3.46 9.04
N SER A 86 4.00 -2.31 8.51
CA SER A 86 4.60 -1.71 7.31
C SER A 86 6.11 -1.46 7.51
N LYS A 87 6.89 -1.33 6.43
CA LYS A 87 8.34 -1.07 6.52
C LYS A 87 8.62 0.31 7.15
N SER A 88 9.86 0.53 7.62
CA SER A 88 10.22 1.75 8.37
C SER A 88 10.01 3.09 7.64
N LYS A 89 9.90 3.08 6.30
CA LYS A 89 9.65 4.28 5.47
C LYS A 89 8.34 4.18 4.68
N ASP A 90 7.47 3.25 5.07
CA ASP A 90 6.19 2.99 4.42
C ASP A 90 5.08 3.47 5.36
N PHE A 91 4.65 4.71 5.11
CA PHE A 91 3.73 5.45 5.97
C PHE A 91 2.34 5.51 5.35
N TYR A 92 1.35 5.67 6.24
CA TYR A 92 0.00 5.98 5.78
C TYR A 92 -0.02 7.36 5.09
N PRO A 93 -0.77 7.54 3.98
CA PRO A 93 -0.79 8.81 3.25
C PRO A 93 -1.14 10.01 4.16
N GLY A 94 -0.31 11.05 4.11
CA GLY A 94 -0.49 12.25 4.92
C GLY A 94 -0.04 12.14 6.38
N THR A 95 0.60 11.04 6.78
CA THR A 95 1.13 10.86 8.14
C THR A 95 2.58 10.40 8.13
N THR A 96 3.22 10.39 9.30
CA THR A 96 4.52 9.75 9.55
C THR A 96 4.36 8.46 10.36
N GLU A 97 3.19 7.84 10.26
CA GLU A 97 2.80 6.65 11.01
C GLU A 97 2.81 5.42 10.12
N ARG A 98 3.32 4.33 10.68
CA ARG A 98 3.36 3.01 10.07
C ARG A 98 2.00 2.32 10.24
N VAL A 99 1.68 1.38 9.37
CA VAL A 99 0.41 0.63 9.43
C VAL A 99 0.66 -0.73 10.06
N CYS A 100 0.00 -1.00 11.19
CA CYS A 100 -0.09 -2.32 11.81
C CYS A 100 -1.40 -2.98 11.39
N LEU A 101 -1.32 -4.07 10.64
CA LEU A 101 -2.44 -4.92 10.28
C LEU A 101 -2.47 -6.12 11.22
N ILE A 102 -3.60 -6.28 11.92
CA ILE A 102 -3.85 -7.37 12.85
C ILE A 102 -5.02 -8.17 12.29
N GLN A 103 -4.89 -9.49 12.28
CA GLN A 103 -5.94 -10.42 11.90
C GLN A 103 -6.12 -11.47 13.00
N GLY A 104 -7.34 -11.69 13.46
CA GLY A 104 -7.63 -12.65 14.53
C GLY A 104 -9.09 -12.59 15.00
N THR A 105 -9.38 -13.28 16.10
CA THR A 105 -10.67 -13.13 16.81
C THR A 105 -10.77 -11.76 17.48
N VAL A 106 -11.96 -11.37 17.91
CA VAL A 106 -12.18 -10.07 18.59
C VAL A 106 -11.30 -9.93 19.85
N GLU A 107 -11.17 -11.01 20.61
CA GLU A 107 -10.34 -11.07 21.82
C GLU A 107 -8.87 -10.88 21.48
N ALA A 108 -8.40 -11.55 20.41
CA ALA A 108 -7.03 -11.43 19.93
C ALA A 108 -6.74 -10.01 19.44
N LEU A 109 -7.66 -9.40 18.68
CA LEU A 109 -7.53 -8.01 18.22
C LEU A 109 -7.41 -7.03 19.40
N ASN A 110 -8.27 -7.18 20.41
CA ASN A 110 -8.27 -6.31 21.59
C ASN A 110 -7.00 -6.48 22.43
N ALA A 111 -6.52 -7.71 22.60
CA ALA A 111 -5.27 -8.00 23.32
C ALA A 111 -4.06 -7.35 22.61
N VAL A 112 -3.93 -7.55 21.29
CA VAL A 112 -2.85 -6.94 20.50
C VAL A 112 -2.95 -5.41 20.52
N HIS A 113 -4.16 -4.86 20.35
CA HIS A 113 -4.38 -3.41 20.39
C HIS A 113 -3.97 -2.81 21.74
N SER A 114 -4.31 -3.47 22.86
CA SER A 114 -3.95 -3.01 24.20
C SER A 114 -2.44 -2.96 24.41
N PHE A 115 -1.72 -4.00 23.97
CA PHE A 115 -0.27 -4.04 23.99
C PHE A 115 0.36 -2.94 23.13
N VAL A 116 -0.15 -2.74 21.91
CA VAL A 116 0.31 -1.68 21.01
C VAL A 116 0.10 -0.30 21.64
N ALA A 117 -1.07 -0.04 22.22
CA ALA A 117 -1.38 1.23 22.88
C ALA A 117 -0.48 1.49 24.09
N GLU A 118 -0.06 0.45 24.82
CA GLU A 118 0.94 0.57 25.88
C GLU A 118 2.31 0.98 25.34
N LYS A 119 2.79 0.33 24.27
CA LYS A 119 4.06 0.67 23.63
C LYS A 119 4.08 2.07 23.02
N ILE A 120 2.93 2.59 22.59
CA ILE A 120 2.80 3.97 22.13
C ILE A 120 2.85 4.96 23.30
N ARG A 121 2.21 4.63 24.43
CA ARG A 121 2.23 5.48 25.64
C ARG A 121 3.61 5.57 26.29
N GLU A 122 4.46 4.57 26.09
CA GLU A 122 5.87 4.61 26.46
C GLU A 122 6.62 5.61 25.57
N MET A 123 6.51 6.91 25.88
CA MET A 123 7.27 7.95 25.20
C MET A 123 8.76 7.77 25.53
N PRO A 124 9.64 7.62 24.53
CA PRO A 124 11.07 7.63 24.78
C PRO A 124 11.47 9.03 25.27
N GLN A 125 12.08 9.10 26.46
CA GLN A 125 12.67 10.31 27.07
C GLN A 125 13.75 10.99 26.20
N ASN A 126 14.02 10.49 24.99
CA ASN A 126 15.14 10.88 24.15
C ASN A 126 14.75 11.68 22.89
N MET A 127 13.49 12.09 22.73
CA MET A 127 13.06 12.93 21.60
C MET A 127 13.30 14.45 21.82
N ALA A 128 13.78 14.87 23.00
CA ALA A 128 13.98 16.28 23.35
C ALA A 128 15.28 16.92 22.84
N LYS A 129 16.08 16.23 22.02
CA LYS A 129 17.32 16.81 21.45
C LYS A 129 17.21 16.97 19.93
N THR A 130 16.23 17.78 19.50
CA THR A 130 16.32 18.43 18.19
C THR A 130 16.88 19.81 18.46
N GLU A 131 18.20 19.96 18.28
CA GLU A 131 18.87 21.26 18.29
C GLU A 131 18.12 22.22 17.34
N PRO A 132 17.88 23.49 17.73
CA PRO A 132 17.28 24.44 16.82
C PRO A 132 18.20 24.59 15.59
N VAL A 133 17.63 24.42 14.41
CA VAL A 133 18.30 24.72 13.13
C VAL A 133 18.68 26.20 13.18
N SER A 134 19.95 26.49 13.46
CA SER A 134 20.54 27.82 13.23
C SER A 134 20.46 28.10 11.74
N ILE A 135 19.41 28.81 11.36
CA ILE A 135 19.29 29.55 10.11
C ILE A 135 20.59 30.35 9.91
N LEU A 136 21.42 29.89 8.99
CA LEU A 136 22.60 30.61 8.53
C LEU A 136 22.15 31.99 8.04
N GLN A 137 22.56 33.04 8.75
CA GLN A 137 22.48 34.40 8.22
C GLN A 137 23.27 34.47 6.92
N PRO A 138 22.75 35.09 5.85
CA PRO A 138 23.55 35.32 4.65
C PRO A 138 24.70 36.27 5.01
N GLN A 139 25.93 35.73 5.06
CA GLN A 139 27.15 36.53 5.11
C GLN A 139 27.33 37.19 3.74
N THR A 140 26.85 38.42 3.58
CA THR A 140 27.31 39.27 2.49
C THR A 140 28.69 39.79 2.87
N THR A 141 29.73 39.04 2.48
CA THR A 141 31.08 39.61 2.40
C THR A 141 31.06 40.65 1.28
N VAL A 142 30.83 41.91 1.64
CA VAL A 142 31.13 43.04 0.77
C VAL A 142 32.64 43.07 0.56
N ASN A 143 33.09 42.68 -0.63
CA ASN A 143 34.49 42.86 -1.03
C ASN A 143 34.78 44.37 -1.11
N PRO A 144 35.74 44.92 -0.34
CA PRO A 144 36.01 46.35 -0.36
C PRO A 144 36.85 46.82 -1.57
N ASP A 145 37.18 45.96 -2.53
CA ASP A 145 38.04 46.30 -3.66
C ASP A 145 37.26 46.78 -4.89
N ARG A 146 36.62 47.95 -4.77
CA ARG A 146 36.19 48.73 -5.93
C ARG A 146 36.16 50.22 -5.63
N ILE A 147 37.26 50.79 -5.15
CA ILE A 147 37.45 52.24 -5.15
C ILE A 147 38.90 52.56 -5.53
N LYS A 148 39.02 53.19 -6.71
CA LYS A 148 40.16 53.89 -7.33
C LYS A 148 41.09 53.06 -8.21
#